data_AF-A0A534CTX6-F1
#
_entry.id   AF-A0A534CTX6-F1
#
_cell.length_a   1.000
_cell.length_b   1.000
_cell.length_c   1.000
_cell.angle_alpha   90.00
_cell.angle_beta   90.00
_cell.angle_gamma   90.00
#
_symmetry.space_group_name_H-M   'P 1'
#
loop_
_entity.id
_entity.type
_entity.pdbx_description
1 polymer ?
#
loop_
_entity_poly.entity_id
_entity_poly.type
_entity_poly.pdbx_seq_one_letter_code
_entity_poly.pdbx_strand_id
1 'polypeptide(L)' 'AFADYLAGKGEPGARDAGKLRLEGKDYIVQEGDVMHFRFNV' A
#
# COMPACT_ATOMS: atom_id res chain seq x y z
N ALA A 1 -1.88 -1.43 -4.35
CA ALA A 1 -2.99 -1.46 -5.34
C ALA A 1 -4.04 -0.37 -5.10
N PHE A 2 -4.35 0.40 -6.15
CA PHE A 2 -5.31 1.52 -6.14
C PHE A 2 -6.75 1.11 -5.78
N ALA A 3 -7.22 -0.05 -6.26
CA ALA A 3 -8.58 -0.52 -5.99
C ALA A 3 -8.84 -0.75 -4.49
N ASP A 4 -7.88 -1.37 -3.78
CA ASP A 4 -7.97 -1.57 -2.32
C ASP A 4 -7.92 -0.23 -1.57
N TYR A 5 -7.12 0.72 -2.07
CA TYR A 5 -7.04 2.07 -1.50
C TYR A 5 -8.36 2.83 -1.63
N LEU A 6 -9.03 2.72 -2.78
CA LEU A 6 -10.36 3.30 -3.00
C LEU A 6 -11.43 2.61 -2.14
N ALA A 7 -11.44 1.27 -2.09
CA ALA A 7 -12.39 0.51 -1.29
C ALA A 7 -12.24 0.82 0.21
N GLY A 8 -11.01 1.01 0.68
CA GLY A 8 -10.69 1.42 2.05
C GLY A 8 -10.89 2.90 2.35
N LYS A 9 -11.36 3.72 1.38
CA LYS A 9 -11.51 5.17 1.52
C LYS A 9 -10.22 5.86 2.04
N GLY A 10 -9.07 5.39 1.57
CA GLY A 10 -7.75 5.88 1.98
C GLY A 10 -6.93 4.89 2.79
N GLU A 11 -5.76 5.35 3.23
CA GLU A 11 -4.78 4.52 3.95
C GLU A 11 -5.33 3.86 5.23
N PRO A 12 -6.11 4.56 6.10
CA PRO A 12 -6.61 3.96 7.34
C PRO A 12 -7.53 2.74 7.09
N GLY A 13 -8.50 2.85 6.18
CA GLY A 13 -9.39 1.72 5.90
C GLY A 13 -8.71 0.60 5.10
N ALA A 14 -7.72 0.92 4.26
CA ALA A 14 -6.90 -0.11 3.62
C ALA A 14 -6.01 -0.85 4.64
N ARG A 15 -5.54 -0.16 5.69
CA ARG A 15 -4.82 -0.76 6.82
C ARG A 15 -5.71 -1.72 7.61
N ASP A 16 -6.87 -1.24 8.03
CA ASP A 16 -7.80 -2.00 8.88
C ASP A 16 -8.35 -3.23 8.14
N ALA A 17 -8.50 -3.12 6.81
CA ALA A 17 -8.87 -4.24 5.93
C ALA A 17 -7.72 -5.22 5.62
N GLY A 18 -6.52 -5.02 6.19
CA GLY A 18 -5.35 -5.88 5.98
C GLY A 18 -4.78 -5.83 4.56
N LYS A 19 -5.03 -4.75 3.82
CA LYS A 19 -4.58 -4.57 2.42
C LYS A 19 -3.24 -3.85 2.29
N LEU A 20 -2.75 -3.23 3.36
CA LEU A 20 -1.40 -2.67 3.41
C LEU A 20 -0.36 -3.78 3.54
N ARG A 21 0.54 -3.85 2.56
CA ARG A 21 1.64 -4.79 2.51
C ARG A 21 2.95 -4.07 2.81
N LEU A 22 3.86 -4.76 3.49
CA LEU A 22 5.25 -4.33 3.64
C LEU A 22 6.07 -5.00 2.54
N GLU A 23 6.51 -4.20 1.59
CA GLU A 23 7.30 -4.67 0.46
C GLU A 23 8.78 -4.33 0.65
N GLY A 24 9.63 -5.26 0.20
CA GLY A 24 11.09 -5.14 0.27
C GLY A 24 11.70 -4.57 -1.01
N LYS A 25 13.04 -4.54 -1.05
CA LYS A 25 13.81 -3.98 -2.18
C LYS A 25 13.53 -4.67 -3.52
N ASP A 26 13.18 -5.95 -3.51
CA ASP A 26 12.96 -6.76 -4.71
C ASP A 26 11.51 -6.68 -5.23
N TYR A 27 10.66 -5.87 -4.60
CA TYR A 27 9.29 -5.67 -5.06
C TYR A 27 9.25 -4.93 -6.40
N ILE A 28 8.58 -5.53 -7.37
CA ILE A 28 8.35 -4.92 -8.68
C ILE A 28 7.05 -4.13 -8.60
N VAL A 29 7.19 -2.81 -8.61
CA VAL A 29 6.06 -1.85 -8.60
C VAL A 29 5.13 -2.14 -9.76
N GLN A 30 3.83 -2.22 -9.46
CA GLN A 30 2.78 -2.39 -10.46
C GLN A 30 2.10 -1.05 -10.75
N GLU A 31 1.55 -0.92 -11.95
CA GLU A 31 0.77 0.26 -12.31
C GLU A 31 -0.39 0.47 -11.34
N GLY A 32 -0.55 1.71 -10.84
CA GLY A 32 -1.58 2.04 -9.86
C GLY A 32 -1.26 1.59 -8.43
N ASP A 33 0.00 1.30 -8.10
CA ASP A 33 0.36 1.12 -6.71
C ASP A 33 0.37 2.45 -5.93
N VAL A 34 -0.33 2.43 -4.80
CA VAL A 34 -0.29 3.48 -3.79
C VAL A 34 0.71 3.04 -2.73
N MET A 35 1.82 3.78 -2.61
CA MET A 35 2.96 3.39 -1.78
C MET A 35 3.29 4.46 -0.74
N HIS A 36 3.68 4.00 0.44
CA HIS A 36 4.24 4.83 1.51
C HIS A 36 5.66 4.34 1.78
N PHE A 37 6.65 5.10 1.31
CA PHE A 37 8.07 4.77 1.52
C PHE A 37 8.48 5.09 2.96
N ARG A 38 9.12 4.13 3.63
CA ARG A 38 9.73 4.33 4.95
C ARG A 38 11.24 4.48 4.77
N PHE A 39 11.79 5.53 5.36
CA PHE A 39 13.24 5.75 5.49
C PHE A 39 13.56 5.94 6.98
N ASN A 40 14.77 5.55 7.41
CA ASN A 40 15.23 5.62 8.81
C ASN A 40 14.39 4.83 9.82
N VAL A 41 14.20 3.52 9.61
CA VAL A 41 13.82 2.66 10.75
C VAL A 41 14.93 2.69 11.80
#